data_AF-A0A0N5C772-F1
#
_entry.id   AF-A0A0N5C772-F1
#
_cell.length_a   1.000
_cell.length_b   1.000
_cell.length_c   1.000
_cell.angle_alpha   90.00
_cell.angle_beta   90.00
_cell.angle_gamma   90.00
#
_symmetry.space_group_name_H-M   'P 1'
#
loop_
_entity.id
_entity.type
_entity.pdbx_description
1 polymer ?
#
loop_
_entity_poly.entity_id
_entity_poly.type
_entity_poly.pdbx_seq_one_letter_code
_entity_poly.pdbx_strand_id
1 'polypeptide(L)'
;MNTFQFYFIIFFSLPCIFYSLRTRSLNGKYVTDGNNVTNANVVQLVTMGLLDGFAVRKVKMFNDRVYLSRYRRSYWLGTKYYYLDHTNYFTTRDTCAFKLNITDILRLEYEDGGYIDEIVFQCMRYAQYCCGLDCCQTPNPNGK
;
A
#
# COMPACT_ATOMS: atom_id res chain seq x y z
N MET A 1 -27.01 -26.18 -55.40
CA MET A 1 -26.33 -24.95 -54.99
C MET A 1 -26.82 -24.60 -53.61
N ASN A 2 -26.11 -25.06 -52.57
CA ASN A 2 -26.47 -24.83 -51.18
C ASN A 2 -25.40 -23.95 -50.53
N THR A 3 -25.88 -22.87 -49.96
CA THR A 3 -25.20 -21.77 -49.30
C THR A 3 -24.45 -22.22 -48.06
N PHE A 4 -23.16 -21.88 -47.99
CA PHE A 4 -22.30 -22.09 -46.82
C PHE A 4 -22.75 -21.20 -45.65
N GLN A 5 -23.04 -21.85 -44.53
CA GLN A 5 -23.54 -21.22 -43.31
C GLN A 5 -22.41 -20.51 -42.55
N PHE A 6 -22.70 -19.28 -42.13
CA PHE A 6 -21.81 -18.36 -41.42
C PHE A 6 -21.23 -18.94 -40.12
N TYR A 7 -19.94 -18.65 -39.90
CA TYR A 7 -19.23 -18.82 -38.64
C TYR A 7 -19.88 -18.00 -37.52
N PHE A 8 -20.09 -18.62 -36.35
CA PHE A 8 -20.34 -17.91 -35.09
C PHE A 8 -19.52 -18.58 -33.99
N ILE A 9 -18.22 -18.24 -33.91
CA ILE A 9 -17.41 -18.52 -32.73
C ILE A 9 -17.55 -17.29 -31.82
N ILE A 10 -18.42 -17.38 -30.83
CA ILE A 10 -18.47 -16.39 -29.74
C ILE A 10 -17.37 -16.75 -28.75
N PHE A 11 -16.15 -16.24 -28.98
CA PHE A 11 -15.19 -16.05 -27.90
C PHE A 11 -15.64 -14.81 -27.12
N PHE A 12 -16.37 -15.01 -26.02
CA PHE A 12 -16.53 -13.95 -25.02
C PHE A 12 -15.14 -13.70 -24.42
N SER A 13 -14.51 -12.66 -24.94
CA SER A 13 -13.37 -11.98 -24.37
C SER A 13 -13.81 -11.33 -23.07
N LEU A 14 -13.17 -11.73 -21.98
CA LEU A 14 -12.87 -10.86 -20.84
C LEU A 14 -11.52 -11.35 -20.33
N PRO A 15 -10.38 -10.74 -20.71
CA PRO A 15 -9.20 -10.88 -19.89
C PRO A 15 -9.63 -10.41 -18.50
N CYS A 16 -9.53 -11.31 -17.53
CA CYS A 16 -9.56 -10.93 -16.13
C CYS A 16 -8.33 -10.05 -15.94
N ILE A 17 -8.45 -8.75 -16.21
CA ILE A 17 -7.45 -7.77 -15.83
C ILE A 17 -7.54 -7.78 -14.30
N PHE A 18 -6.78 -8.68 -13.68
CA PHE A 18 -6.32 -8.49 -12.32
C PHE A 18 -5.57 -7.16 -12.37
N TYR A 19 -6.29 -6.07 -12.14
CA TYR A 19 -5.67 -4.86 -11.65
C TYR A 19 -4.99 -5.30 -10.36
N SER A 20 -3.68 -5.50 -10.45
CA SER A 20 -2.87 -5.80 -9.28
C SER A 20 -3.08 -4.63 -8.34
N LEU A 21 -3.81 -4.87 -7.25
CA LEU A 21 -4.01 -3.85 -6.23
C LEU A 21 -2.64 -3.33 -5.81
N ARG A 22 -2.52 -2.02 -5.76
CA ARG A 22 -1.31 -1.34 -5.27
C ARG A 22 -1.11 -1.60 -3.79
N THR A 23 -2.21 -1.86 -3.08
CA THR A 23 -2.24 -2.17 -1.66
C THR A 23 -2.31 -3.68 -1.43
N ARG A 24 -1.58 -4.18 -0.43
CA ARG A 24 -1.64 -5.57 0.03
C ARG A 24 -1.76 -5.65 1.55
N SER A 25 -2.45 -6.66 2.05
CA SER A 25 -2.47 -7.03 3.46
C SER A 25 -1.47 -8.15 3.68
N LEU A 26 -0.53 -7.98 4.61
CA LEU A 26 0.44 -9.04 4.94
C LEU A 26 -0.21 -10.22 5.67
N ASN A 27 -1.42 -10.02 6.20
CA ASN A 27 -2.21 -11.04 6.89
C ASN A 27 -3.25 -11.71 5.96
N GLY A 28 -3.27 -11.39 4.67
CA GLY A 28 -4.18 -12.01 3.69
C GLY A 28 -5.65 -11.59 3.80
N LYS A 29 -5.94 -10.45 4.44
CA LYS A 29 -7.32 -9.95 4.63
C LYS A 29 -7.81 -9.14 3.44
N TYR A 30 -9.07 -8.70 3.49
CA TYR A 30 -9.70 -7.83 2.50
C TYR A 30 -8.88 -6.54 2.28
N VAL A 31 -8.73 -6.15 1.01
CA VAL A 31 -7.94 -4.97 0.60
C VAL A 31 -8.63 -4.24 -0.54
N THR A 32 -8.48 -2.92 -0.53
CA THR A 32 -8.81 -2.05 -1.68
C THR A 32 -7.70 -1.02 -1.87
N ASP A 33 -7.65 -0.36 -3.03
CA ASP A 33 -6.69 0.72 -3.28
C ASP A 33 -7.09 2.07 -2.69
N GLY A 34 -8.25 2.16 -2.05
CA GLY A 34 -8.70 3.36 -1.36
C GLY A 34 -8.85 4.58 -2.28
N ASN A 35 -8.69 5.77 -1.71
CA ASN A 35 -8.84 7.03 -2.44
C ASN A 35 -7.47 7.52 -2.97
N ASN A 36 -7.39 7.77 -4.29
CA ASN A 36 -6.16 8.21 -4.93
C ASN A 36 -5.60 9.54 -4.39
N VAL A 37 -6.47 10.48 -4.02
CA VAL A 37 -6.08 11.78 -3.44
C VAL A 37 -5.45 11.58 -2.05
N THR A 38 -6.06 10.73 -1.22
CA THR A 38 -5.52 10.38 0.10
C THR A 38 -4.16 9.70 -0.05
N ASN A 39 -4.05 8.74 -0.98
CA ASN A 39 -2.81 8.02 -1.24
C ASN A 39 -1.69 8.97 -1.66
N ALA A 40 -1.93 9.84 -2.65
CA ALA A 40 -0.95 10.81 -3.12
C ALA A 40 -0.49 11.74 -1.98
N ASN A 41 -1.42 12.24 -1.16
CA ASN A 41 -1.10 13.09 -0.02
C ASN A 41 -0.25 12.36 1.03
N VAL A 42 -0.57 11.11 1.36
CA VAL A 42 0.21 10.34 2.33
C VAL A 42 1.60 10.03 1.77
N VAL A 43 1.71 9.61 0.51
CA VAL A 43 3.02 9.39 -0.14
C VAL A 43 3.86 10.64 -0.01
N GLN A 44 3.34 11.80 -0.45
CA GLN A 44 4.06 13.07 -0.38
C GLN A 44 4.52 13.41 1.04
N LEU A 45 3.63 13.31 2.05
CA LEU A 45 3.97 13.66 3.43
C LEU A 45 5.01 12.73 4.05
N VAL A 46 4.97 11.43 3.73
CA VAL A 46 5.91 10.45 4.26
C VAL A 46 7.29 10.60 3.59
N THR A 47 7.33 10.96 2.30
CA THR A 47 8.60 11.01 1.53
C THR A 47 9.29 12.38 1.55
N MET A 48 8.56 13.48 1.77
CA MET A 48 9.08 14.86 1.74
C MET A 48 10.33 15.05 2.62
N GLY A 49 10.36 14.47 3.83
CA GLY A 49 11.51 14.61 4.73
C GLY A 49 12.81 13.91 4.28
N LEU A 50 12.71 13.00 3.31
CA LEU A 50 13.84 12.24 2.77
C LEU A 50 14.20 12.67 1.35
N LEU A 51 13.21 12.98 0.52
CA LEU A 51 13.39 13.35 -0.88
C LEU A 51 13.69 14.82 -1.10
N ASP A 52 13.09 15.70 -0.30
CA ASP A 52 13.24 17.16 -0.45
C ASP A 52 14.32 17.74 0.48
N GLY A 53 15.08 16.87 1.14
CA GLY A 53 16.23 17.27 1.96
C GLY A 53 17.44 17.67 1.10
N PHE A 54 18.24 18.63 1.60
CA PHE A 54 19.46 19.11 0.92
C PHE A 54 20.54 18.03 0.73
N ALA A 55 20.50 16.96 1.53
CA ALA A 55 21.38 15.80 1.40
C ALA A 55 20.54 14.54 1.20
N VAL A 56 20.96 13.65 0.29
CA VAL A 56 20.30 12.36 0.06
C VAL A 56 20.33 11.54 1.35
N ARG A 57 19.15 11.26 1.90
CA ARG A 57 19.01 10.48 3.14
C ARG A 57 18.60 9.06 2.81
N LYS A 58 19.35 8.10 3.36
CA LYS A 58 19.01 6.68 3.32
C LYS A 58 18.23 6.28 4.56
N VAL A 59 17.32 5.31 4.40
CA VAL A 59 16.51 4.79 5.49
C VAL A 59 17.34 3.85 6.35
N LYS A 60 17.35 4.10 7.66
CA LYS A 60 18.08 3.33 8.68
C LYS A 60 17.12 2.51 9.53
N MET A 61 17.66 1.52 10.24
CA MET A 61 16.94 0.53 11.06
C MET A 61 16.02 1.09 12.18
N PHE A 62 16.03 2.40 12.46
CA PHE A 62 15.16 3.04 13.47
C PHE A 62 14.68 4.44 13.08
N ASN A 63 14.87 4.85 11.82
CA ASN A 63 14.52 6.18 11.32
C ASN A 63 13.66 6.11 10.05
N ASP A 64 12.92 5.02 9.89
CA ASP A 64 12.04 4.73 8.76
C ASP A 64 10.59 5.15 9.00
N ARG A 65 10.26 5.58 10.22
CA ARG A 65 8.89 5.85 10.68
C ARG A 65 8.51 7.34 10.64
N VAL A 66 7.44 7.65 9.94
CA VAL A 66 6.76 8.95 9.95
C VAL A 66 5.39 8.83 10.60
N TYR A 67 5.11 9.63 11.63
CA TYR A 67 3.78 9.70 12.23
C TYR A 67 2.98 10.83 11.58
N LEU A 68 1.82 10.50 10.99
CA LEU A 68 0.91 11.50 10.43
C LEU A 68 -0.27 11.70 11.39
N SER A 69 -0.28 12.86 12.06
CA SER A 69 -1.32 13.23 13.04
C SER A 69 -2.73 13.22 12.46
N ARG A 70 -2.89 13.65 11.20
CA ARG A 70 -4.17 13.63 10.47
C ARG A 70 -4.82 12.24 10.43
N TYR A 71 -4.00 11.21 10.25
CA TYR A 71 -4.46 9.81 10.16
C TYR A 71 -4.28 9.04 11.47
N ARG A 72 -3.69 9.69 12.49
CA ARG A 72 -3.37 9.15 13.82
C ARG A 72 -2.60 7.84 13.77
N ARG A 73 -1.66 7.71 12.84
CA ARG A 73 -0.91 6.47 12.63
C ARG A 73 0.50 6.69 12.12
N SER A 74 1.30 5.65 12.34
CA SER A 74 2.68 5.53 11.89
C SER A 74 2.73 4.86 10.52
N TYR A 75 3.58 5.40 9.66
CA TYR A 75 3.93 4.87 8.36
C TYR A 75 5.43 4.57 8.36
N TRP A 76 5.80 3.37 7.96
CA TRP A 76 7.19 2.94 7.82
C TRP A 76 7.56 2.87 6.35
N LEU A 77 8.77 3.28 6.04
CA LEU A 77 9.32 3.20 4.70
C LEU A 77 9.98 1.84 4.50
N GLY A 78 9.31 1.03 3.68
CA GLY A 78 9.75 -0.30 3.33
C GLY A 78 9.39 -1.37 4.34
N THR A 79 9.66 -2.61 3.96
CA THR A 79 9.27 -3.83 4.68
C THR A 79 10.37 -4.40 5.56
N LYS A 80 11.59 -3.84 5.53
CA LYS A 80 12.75 -4.46 6.18
C LYS A 80 12.81 -4.24 7.69
N TYR A 81 12.40 -3.07 8.17
CA TYR A 81 12.64 -2.64 9.56
C TYR A 81 11.36 -2.37 10.37
N TYR A 82 10.18 -2.25 9.75
CA TYR A 82 8.94 -1.86 10.46
C TYR A 82 8.60 -2.73 11.68
N TYR A 83 8.92 -4.03 11.65
CA TYR A 83 8.63 -4.96 12.75
C TYR A 83 9.63 -4.86 13.92
N LEU A 84 10.74 -4.13 13.75
CA LEU A 84 11.73 -3.85 14.79
C LEU A 84 11.35 -2.62 15.64
N ASP A 85 10.31 -1.87 15.27
CA ASP A 85 9.79 -0.75 16.06
C ASP A 85 8.96 -1.23 17.25
N HIS A 86 9.65 -1.59 18.34
CA HIS A 86 9.02 -2.09 19.56
C HIS A 86 8.04 -1.12 20.23
N THR A 87 8.06 0.17 19.86
CA THR A 87 7.22 1.20 20.51
C THR A 87 5.89 1.40 19.77
N ASN A 88 5.88 1.28 18.44
CA ASN A 88 4.71 1.63 17.62
C ASN A 88 4.21 0.49 16.74
N TYR A 89 5.00 -0.57 16.59
CA TYR A 89 4.55 -1.78 15.95
C TYR A 89 3.73 -2.62 16.93
N PHE A 90 2.47 -2.86 16.59
CA PHE A 90 1.56 -3.66 17.41
C PHE A 90 1.25 -4.97 16.72
N THR A 91 1.61 -6.10 17.32
CA THR A 91 1.30 -7.46 16.82
C THR A 91 -0.20 -7.75 16.78
N THR A 92 -1.00 -7.00 17.53
CA THR A 92 -2.46 -7.11 17.56
C THR A 92 -3.15 -6.43 16.38
N ARG A 93 -2.43 -5.64 15.57
CA ARG A 93 -2.96 -4.90 14.41
C ARG A 93 -2.69 -5.64 13.10
N ASP A 94 -3.47 -5.30 12.07
CA ASP A 94 -3.24 -5.82 10.72
C ASP A 94 -2.25 -4.93 9.97
N THR A 95 -1.24 -5.56 9.37
CA THR A 95 -0.19 -4.84 8.62
C THR A 95 -0.57 -4.73 7.14
N CYS A 96 -0.53 -3.50 6.63
CA CYS A 96 -0.84 -3.13 5.27
C CYS A 96 0.45 -2.63 4.60
N ALA A 97 0.67 -3.00 3.35
CA ALA A 97 1.75 -2.48 2.52
C ALA A 97 1.18 -1.87 1.24
N PHE A 98 1.66 -0.68 0.89
CA PHE A 98 1.26 0.05 -0.31
C PHE A 98 2.45 0.21 -1.23
N LYS A 99 2.34 -0.33 -2.44
CA LYS A 99 3.39 -0.28 -3.47
C LYS A 99 3.56 1.15 -3.97
N LEU A 100 4.77 1.67 -4.01
CA LEU A 100 5.11 2.96 -4.60
C LEU A 100 5.27 2.85 -6.11
N ASN A 101 5.16 3.98 -6.81
CA ASN A 101 5.35 4.02 -8.27
C ASN A 101 6.84 4.16 -8.57
N ILE A 102 7.27 3.65 -9.71
CA ILE A 102 8.68 3.61 -10.12
C ILE A 102 9.34 4.99 -10.04
N THR A 103 8.63 6.07 -10.35
CA THR A 103 9.13 7.45 -10.24
C THR A 103 9.50 7.86 -8.81
N ASP A 104 8.75 7.39 -7.83
CA ASP A 104 8.94 7.71 -6.40
C ASP A 104 10.03 6.82 -5.78
N ILE A 105 10.22 5.61 -6.34
CA ILE A 105 11.18 4.59 -5.90
C ILE A 105 12.62 4.97 -6.22
N LEU A 106 12.85 5.70 -7.32
CA LEU A 106 14.19 6.02 -7.84
C LEU A 106 15.08 6.84 -6.89
N ARG A 107 14.56 7.26 -5.73
CA ARG A 107 15.29 8.06 -4.74
C ARG A 107 15.27 7.50 -3.32
N LEU A 108 14.55 6.41 -3.05
CA LEU A 108 14.43 5.83 -1.72
C LEU A 108 15.22 4.53 -1.61
N GLU A 109 16.28 4.57 -0.82
CA GLU A 109 17.16 3.44 -0.55
C GLU A 109 17.33 3.21 0.94
N TYR A 110 17.51 1.96 1.32
CA TYR A 110 18.05 1.60 2.63
C TYR A 110 19.55 1.92 2.70
N GLU A 111 20.07 2.06 3.91
CA GLU A 111 21.49 2.30 4.16
C GLU A 111 22.41 1.23 3.54
N ASP A 112 21.96 -0.02 3.46
CA ASP A 112 22.66 -1.15 2.85
C ASP A 112 22.49 -1.28 1.33
N GLY A 113 21.82 -0.32 0.68
CA GLY A 113 21.70 -0.26 -0.79
C GLY A 113 20.53 -1.02 -1.39
N GLY A 114 19.58 -1.50 -0.58
CA GLY A 114 18.31 -2.04 -1.08
C GLY A 114 17.32 -0.93 -1.46
N TYR A 115 16.48 -1.17 -2.47
CA TYR A 115 15.44 -0.23 -2.87
C TYR A 115 14.22 -0.30 -1.96
N ILE A 116 13.54 0.83 -1.79
CA ILE A 116 12.29 0.92 -1.06
C ILE A 116 11.16 1.18 -2.04
N ASP A 117 10.29 0.19 -2.16
CA ASP A 117 9.19 0.20 -3.11
C ASP A 117 7.82 0.12 -2.45
N GLU A 118 7.77 0.13 -1.13
CA GLU A 118 6.52 0.01 -0.37
C GLU A 118 6.52 0.91 0.86
N ILE A 119 5.35 1.42 1.21
CA ILE A 119 5.07 2.02 2.51
C ILE A 119 4.26 1.04 3.34
N VAL A 120 4.68 0.78 4.56
CA VAL A 120 4.01 -0.12 5.50
C VAL A 120 3.28 0.70 6.56
N PHE A 121 2.10 0.26 6.97
CA PHE A 121 1.34 0.85 8.07
C PHE A 121 0.43 -0.20 8.71
N GLN A 122 -0.21 0.14 9.83
CA GLN A 122 -1.06 -0.79 10.57
C GLN A 122 -2.48 -0.26 10.78
N CYS A 123 -3.46 -1.12 10.52
CA CYS A 123 -4.88 -0.88 10.76
C CYS A 123 -5.39 -1.67 11.97
N MET A 124 -6.48 -1.20 12.58
CA MET A 124 -7.10 -1.91 13.71
C MET A 124 -7.69 -3.24 13.27
N ARG A 125 -7.17 -4.33 13.83
CA ARG A 125 -7.65 -5.68 13.53
C ARG A 125 -9.13 -5.81 13.87
N TYR A 126 -9.90 -6.47 13.01
CA TYR A 126 -11.35 -6.72 13.11
C TYR A 126 -12.27 -5.49 12.99
N ALA A 127 -11.77 -4.28 13.18
CA ALA A 127 -12.53 -3.05 12.97
C ALA A 127 -12.28 -2.44 11.57
N GLN A 128 -11.07 -2.59 11.05
CA GLN A 128 -10.62 -1.93 9.83
C GLN A 128 -9.91 -2.91 8.88
N TYR A 129 -9.81 -2.51 7.62
CA TYR A 129 -9.07 -3.21 6.57
C TYR A 129 -8.20 -2.25 5.76
N CYS A 130 -7.22 -2.80 5.03
CA CYS A 130 -6.26 -2.04 4.23
C CYS A 130 -6.94 -1.37 3.02
N CYS A 131 -6.82 -0.05 2.88
CA CYS A 131 -7.57 0.74 1.91
C CYS A 131 -6.67 1.83 1.33
N GLY A 132 -5.79 1.48 0.39
CA GLY A 132 -4.73 2.37 -0.06
C GLY A 132 -3.68 2.60 1.03
N LEU A 133 -3.43 3.87 1.32
CA LEU A 133 -2.65 4.35 2.47
C LEU A 133 -3.53 4.76 3.66
N ASP A 134 -4.79 4.34 3.65
CA ASP A 134 -5.75 4.54 4.73
C ASP A 134 -6.30 3.20 5.26
N CYS A 135 -7.08 3.27 6.35
CA CYS A 135 -7.72 2.15 7.02
C CYS A 135 -9.23 2.38 6.92
N CYS A 136 -9.90 1.63 6.06
CA CYS A 136 -11.35 1.72 5.89
C CYS A 136 -12.05 0.83 6.93
N GLN A 137 -13.22 1.25 7.39
CA GLN A 137 -14.00 0.46 8.36
C GLN A 137 -14.56 -0.77 7.68
N THR A 138 -14.41 -1.93 8.31
CA THR A 138 -15.10 -3.14 7.86
C THR A 138 -16.60 -2.87 7.91
N PRO A 139 -17.38 -3.16 6.85
CA PRO A 139 -18.82 -2.98 6.90
C PRO A 139 -19.38 -3.74 8.11
N ASN A 140 -20.12 -3.03 8.96
CA ASN A 140 -20.74 -3.65 10.13
C ASN A 140 -21.72 -4.72 9.63
N PRO A 141 -21.58 -6.01 10.01
CA PRO A 141 -22.54 -7.04 9.63
C PRO A 141 -23.96 -6.73 10.11
N ASN A 142 -24.12 -5.84 11.10
CA ASN A 142 -25.40 -5.44 11.68
C ASN A 142 -25.82 -4.02 11.26
N GLY A 143 -25.52 -3.60 10.03
CA GLY A 143 -25.80 -2.28 9.48
C GLY A 143 -27.01 -1.59 10.11
N LYS A 144 -26.74 -0.54 10.90
CA LYS A 144 -27.71 0.50 11.25
C LYS A 144 -27.26 1.77 10.58
#